data_AF-A0A543C012-F1
#
_entry.id   AF-A0A543C012-F1
#
_cell.length_a   1.000
_cell.length_b   1.000
_cell.length_c   1.000
_cell.angle_alpha   90.00
_cell.angle_beta   90.00
_cell.angle_gamma   90.00
#
_symmetry.space_group_name_H-M   'P 1'
#
loop_
_entity.id
_entity.type
_entity.pdbx_description
1 polymer ?
#
loop_
_entity_poly.entity_id
_entity_poly.type
_entity_poly.pdbx_seq_one_letter_code
_entity_poly.pdbx_strand_id
1 'polypeptide(L)'
;MRRWLTRPGLVVLLLIAVVAVVTSGSHAANRHEATYSYGTQVRQGIDAYWYDADTPHPALLILHGGYYDSGSKSDWTSTARYFADHGFAVFAADYRYDTDAEWPGPRDDAIAAAGWIKDHAEQFDADPTHLAVLGSQAGGQLATALATYGAGRTRVDAAVGLSPINSPYRAWTQAPTGSATAAQRKIRDETVVLNRCYPDKTDTTCWRRWTDSIAGQHASGADDAPMYLIHSTGDTIPAVHSTDLRAAELARGMDPADITVQTLGGSGSGGPLLTAAVKARILIWLRDRAQGIAPPAPRTPRRALGTAAQAPVHHDDHVPVPPATEGLRALTAGTLTADTFPYGTDPKQQLDAYYAPTTARRPALVIIHGGYWYEDDKSSWASTALWYAERGYAVFSINYRLNTTAVWPAQRDDALSAISWIKGHATTFDIDPDRVMLLGSSAGGQIAASVGTYGTGTSRVRGVVALSPVASPYRSYKDGDKAGATASERKLRDNSTLLAGCHPTTADAACWSRWTDSVVKNHVSRGDAPMFLLHSKGDFVPSTHSADLCAALKDKKVGCTLDVVGGDGHAGALLKTAGVHAKILTWLQTHDR
;
A
#
# COMPACT_ATOMS: atom_id res chain seq x y z
N MET A 1 89.54 11.54 52.66
CA MET A 1 89.50 10.33 53.50
C MET A 1 88.65 9.27 52.81
N ARG A 2 89.15 8.03 52.76
CA ARG A 2 88.49 6.70 52.63
C ARG A 2 86.96 6.64 52.33
N ARG A 3 86.37 5.72 51.54
CA ARG A 3 86.78 4.52 50.76
C ARG A 3 85.46 3.83 50.25
N TRP A 4 85.58 2.89 49.29
CA TRP A 4 84.65 1.80 48.88
C TRP A 4 83.66 2.06 47.71
N LEU A 5 83.80 1.44 46.52
CA LEU A 5 83.48 0.05 46.10
C LEU A 5 81.96 -0.21 46.15
N THR A 6 81.19 -0.50 45.09
CA THR A 6 81.35 -1.53 44.03
C THR A 6 80.45 -1.28 42.80
N ARG A 7 80.92 -1.68 41.60
CA ARG A 7 80.24 -1.84 40.28
C ARG A 7 79.21 -3.01 40.31
N PRO A 8 78.30 -3.27 39.31
CA PRO A 8 78.47 -3.10 37.85
C PRO A 8 77.22 -2.82 36.97
N GLY A 9 77.43 -2.67 35.65
CA GLY A 9 76.40 -2.96 34.62
C GLY A 9 76.02 -1.79 33.72
N LEU A 10 76.88 -1.45 32.74
CA LEU A 10 76.52 -0.56 31.64
C LEU A 10 75.89 -1.40 30.52
N VAL A 11 74.59 -1.25 30.27
CA VAL A 11 73.95 -1.63 29.00
C VAL A 11 73.34 -0.38 28.42
N VAL A 12 73.91 0.09 27.31
CA VAL A 12 73.36 1.15 26.49
C VAL A 12 72.22 0.54 25.67
N LEU A 13 70.99 0.98 25.92
CA LEU A 13 69.83 0.72 25.08
C LEU A 13 69.24 2.06 24.67
N LEU A 14 69.36 2.36 23.37
CA LEU A 14 68.73 3.50 22.72
C LEU A 14 67.22 3.51 23.02
N LEU A 15 66.76 4.56 23.68
CA LEU A 15 65.34 4.91 23.74
C LEU A 15 64.91 5.49 22.39
N ILE A 16 64.39 4.62 21.52
CA ILE A 16 63.53 5.05 20.40
C ILE A 16 62.14 5.25 21.01
N ALA A 17 61.66 6.50 21.00
CA ALA A 17 60.29 6.82 21.38
C ALA A 17 59.32 6.12 20.43
N VAL A 18 58.62 5.10 20.93
CA VAL A 18 57.40 4.60 20.29
C VAL A 18 56.27 5.50 20.78
N VAL A 19 55.84 6.43 19.91
CA VAL A 19 54.52 7.05 20.03
C VAL A 19 53.52 5.91 19.90
N ALA A 20 52.96 5.46 21.01
CA ALA A 20 51.75 4.66 20.99
C ALA A 20 50.62 5.58 20.56
N VAL A 21 50.36 5.61 19.25
CA VAL A 21 49.08 6.05 18.73
C VAL A 21 48.07 5.06 19.31
N VAL A 22 47.43 5.43 20.41
CA VAL A 22 46.18 4.80 20.80
C VAL A 22 45.18 5.25 19.75
N THR A 23 45.05 4.46 18.69
CA THR A 23 43.87 4.51 17.84
C THR A 23 42.70 4.14 18.74
N SER A 24 42.02 5.14 19.30
CA SER A 24 40.63 4.97 19.72
C SER A 24 39.88 4.62 18.44
N GLY A 25 39.79 3.32 18.15
CA GLY A 25 38.92 2.82 17.10
C GLY A 25 37.52 3.27 17.48
N SER A 26 37.01 4.26 16.75
CA SER A 26 35.60 4.57 16.68
C SER A 26 34.92 3.28 16.22
N HIS A 27 34.39 2.51 17.17
CA HIS A 27 33.40 1.51 16.84
C HIS A 27 32.21 2.32 16.32
N ALA A 28 32.04 2.37 15.00
CA ALA A 28 30.74 2.72 14.45
C ALA A 28 29.76 1.75 15.09
N ALA A 29 28.90 2.25 15.98
CA ALA A 29 27.87 1.42 16.58
C ALA A 29 27.13 0.73 15.43
N ASN A 30 26.89 -0.58 15.52
CA ASN A 30 26.15 -1.26 14.47
C ASN A 30 24.68 -0.87 14.61
N ARG A 31 24.08 -0.35 13.54
CA ARG A 31 22.62 -0.13 13.51
C ARG A 31 21.94 -1.49 13.43
N HIS A 32 21.01 -1.74 14.34
CA HIS A 32 20.13 -2.90 14.33
C HIS A 32 18.84 -2.57 13.58
N GLU A 33 18.36 -3.51 12.78
CA GLU A 33 17.10 -3.40 12.06
C GLU A 33 16.35 -4.73 12.11
N ALA A 34 15.09 -4.73 12.52
CA ALA A 34 14.29 -5.95 12.62
C ALA A 34 12.79 -5.67 12.51
N THR A 35 12.04 -6.65 12.01
CA THR A 35 10.58 -6.59 11.88
C THR A 35 9.91 -7.41 12.98
N TYR A 36 8.87 -6.82 13.58
CA TYR A 36 8.05 -7.40 14.64
C TYR A 36 6.55 -7.24 14.32
N SER A 37 5.71 -7.86 15.15
CA SER A 37 4.27 -7.64 15.17
C SER A 37 3.88 -7.02 16.50
N TYR A 38 3.13 -5.92 16.48
CA TYR A 38 2.61 -5.28 17.69
C TYR A 38 1.17 -5.73 18.03
N GLY A 39 0.57 -6.56 17.17
CA GLY A 39 -0.75 -7.12 17.39
C GLY A 39 -0.99 -8.40 16.60
N THR A 40 -2.25 -8.83 16.51
CA THR A 40 -2.65 -10.10 15.90
C THR A 40 -3.16 -9.97 14.47
N GLN A 41 -3.41 -8.75 13.99
CA GLN A 41 -3.89 -8.49 12.63
C GLN A 41 -2.72 -8.43 11.65
N VAL A 42 -2.94 -8.85 10.40
CA VAL A 42 -1.88 -8.97 9.38
C VAL A 42 -1.14 -7.64 9.13
N ARG A 43 -1.84 -6.50 9.19
CA ARG A 43 -1.22 -5.17 9.04
C ARG A 43 -0.61 -4.62 10.33
N GLN A 44 -0.69 -5.30 11.48
CA GLN A 44 -0.11 -4.81 12.73
C GLN A 44 1.39 -5.14 12.84
N GLY A 45 2.14 -4.85 11.77
CA GLY A 45 3.59 -5.03 11.68
C GLY A 45 4.35 -3.75 11.97
N ILE A 46 5.55 -3.88 12.55
CA ILE A 46 6.42 -2.75 12.90
C ILE A 46 7.88 -3.07 12.62
N ASP A 47 8.60 -2.15 12.00
CA ASP A 47 10.03 -2.25 11.75
C ASP A 47 10.77 -1.34 12.73
N ALA A 48 11.71 -1.90 13.49
CA ALA A 48 12.52 -1.18 14.46
C ALA A 48 13.93 -0.92 13.92
N TYR A 49 14.45 0.27 14.18
CA TYR A 49 15.78 0.76 13.78
C TYR A 49 16.43 1.45 14.98
N TRP A 50 17.51 0.90 15.52
CA TRP A 50 18.15 1.44 16.72
C TRP A 50 19.65 1.17 16.74
N TYR A 51 20.35 1.76 17.70
CA TYR A 51 21.75 1.52 17.99
C TYR A 51 21.88 1.08 19.45
N ASP A 52 22.90 0.25 19.73
CA ASP A 52 23.27 -0.05 21.12
C ASP A 52 23.66 1.25 21.84
N ALA A 53 23.16 1.43 23.07
CA ALA A 53 23.38 2.67 23.80
C ALA A 53 23.60 2.46 25.30
N ASP A 54 24.63 3.13 25.84
CA ASP A 54 24.86 3.19 27.29
C ASP A 54 23.76 3.98 28.02
N THR A 55 23.05 4.84 27.30
CA THR A 55 21.90 5.62 27.79
C THR A 55 20.75 5.46 26.81
N PRO A 56 19.54 5.05 27.27
CA PRO A 56 18.41 4.82 26.38
C PRO A 56 18.07 6.05 25.50
N HIS A 57 17.82 5.79 24.23
CA HIS A 57 17.45 6.80 23.24
C HIS A 57 15.97 7.16 23.32
N PRO A 58 15.57 8.42 23.07
CA PRO A 58 14.16 8.72 22.85
C PRO A 58 13.60 7.91 21.67
N ALA A 59 12.36 7.45 21.79
CA ALA A 59 11.67 6.67 20.77
C ALA A 59 10.92 7.58 19.77
N LEU A 60 10.87 7.15 18.51
CA LEU A 60 10.07 7.78 17.45
C LEU A 60 9.23 6.75 16.72
N LEU A 61 7.90 6.86 16.82
CA LEU A 61 6.96 6.10 16.00
C LEU A 61 6.69 6.85 14.68
N ILE A 62 6.82 6.17 13.54
CA ILE A 62 6.50 6.68 12.22
C ILE A 62 5.24 5.96 11.69
N LEU A 63 4.23 6.74 11.32
CA LEU A 63 2.98 6.28 10.73
C LEU A 63 2.88 6.75 9.27
N HIS A 64 2.82 5.79 8.35
CA HIS A 64 2.84 6.07 6.91
C HIS A 64 1.59 6.82 6.43
N GLY A 65 1.67 7.44 5.25
CA GLY A 65 0.53 8.08 4.58
C GLY A 65 -0.21 7.12 3.66
N GLY A 66 -0.78 7.63 2.56
CA GLY A 66 -1.51 6.80 1.60
C GLY A 66 -3.02 6.84 1.75
N TYR A 67 -3.56 8.01 2.09
CA TYR A 67 -5.00 8.34 2.16
C TYR A 67 -5.81 7.61 3.22
N TYR A 68 -5.87 6.27 3.22
CA TYR A 68 -6.24 5.31 4.28
C TYR A 68 -6.17 3.85 3.77
N ASP A 69 -5.89 3.63 2.48
CA ASP A 69 -5.98 2.36 1.75
C ASP A 69 -4.65 1.92 1.12
N SER A 70 -3.59 2.73 1.28
CA SER A 70 -2.28 2.50 0.68
C SER A 70 -1.15 2.99 1.60
N GLY A 71 0.09 2.80 1.15
CA GLY A 71 1.29 3.12 1.91
C GLY A 71 1.75 1.98 2.84
N SER A 72 3.03 2.00 3.19
CA SER A 72 3.64 0.95 4.00
C SER A 72 4.74 1.52 4.88
N LYS A 73 5.00 0.88 6.02
CA LYS A 73 6.20 1.11 6.85
C LYS A 73 7.50 1.02 6.05
N SER A 74 7.54 0.18 5.00
CA SER A 74 8.70 0.04 4.12
C SER A 74 9.03 1.32 3.35
N ASP A 75 8.04 2.15 3.04
CA ASP A 75 8.22 3.44 2.34
C ASP A 75 9.02 4.44 3.20
N TRP A 76 9.07 4.20 4.51
CA TRP A 76 9.71 5.07 5.50
C TRP A 76 11.09 4.61 5.94
N THR A 77 11.62 3.51 5.40
CA THR A 77 12.93 2.93 5.76
C THR A 77 14.05 3.97 5.78
N SER A 78 14.16 4.79 4.72
CA SER A 78 15.23 5.81 4.62
C SER A 78 15.09 6.93 5.66
N THR A 79 13.85 7.29 6.00
CA THR A 79 13.55 8.27 7.04
C THR A 79 13.81 7.68 8.42
N ALA A 80 13.43 6.43 8.66
CA ALA A 80 13.63 5.74 9.92
C ALA A 80 15.13 5.64 10.24
N ARG A 81 15.93 5.19 9.27
CA ARG A 81 17.39 5.18 9.37
C ARG A 81 17.97 6.56 9.64
N TYR A 82 17.47 7.60 8.96
CA TYR A 82 17.92 8.97 9.23
C TYR A 82 17.72 9.37 10.69
N PHE A 83 16.54 9.17 11.28
CA PHE A 83 16.34 9.54 12.69
C PHE A 83 17.12 8.63 13.65
N ALA A 84 17.28 7.35 13.31
CA ALA A 84 18.12 6.42 14.09
C ALA A 84 19.59 6.87 14.12
N ASP A 85 20.14 7.23 12.95
CA ASP A 85 21.48 7.79 12.81
C ASP A 85 21.67 9.12 13.57
N HIS A 86 20.57 9.74 14.01
CA HIS A 86 20.55 10.97 14.81
C HIS A 86 20.10 10.75 16.26
N GLY A 87 20.17 9.52 16.74
CA GLY A 87 20.05 9.18 18.16
C GLY A 87 18.62 8.96 18.65
N PHE A 88 17.74 8.42 17.80
CA PHE A 88 16.42 7.91 18.20
C PHE A 88 16.37 6.39 18.06
N ALA A 89 15.58 5.72 18.90
CA ALA A 89 15.09 4.38 18.58
C ALA A 89 13.82 4.54 17.73
N VAL A 90 13.86 4.13 16.47
CA VAL A 90 12.82 4.47 15.49
C VAL A 90 12.00 3.25 15.11
N PHE A 91 10.68 3.41 15.06
CA PHE A 91 9.73 2.36 14.78
C PHE A 91 8.80 2.80 13.66
N ALA A 92 8.83 2.15 12.49
CA ALA A 92 7.89 2.39 11.40
C ALA A 92 6.78 1.33 11.43
N ALA A 93 5.52 1.74 11.59
CA ALA A 93 4.40 0.82 11.76
C ALA A 93 3.43 0.87 10.59
N ASP A 94 2.98 -0.31 10.16
CA ASP A 94 1.74 -0.47 9.41
C ASP A 94 0.55 -0.42 10.39
N TYR A 95 -0.63 -0.07 9.90
CA TYR A 95 -1.89 -0.05 10.65
C TYR A 95 -3.01 -0.50 9.72
N ARG A 96 -4.13 -1.03 10.22
CA ARG A 96 -5.21 -1.48 9.33
C ARG A 96 -5.71 -0.35 8.43
N TYR A 97 -5.94 -0.67 7.15
CA TYR A 97 -6.56 0.28 6.23
C TYR A 97 -8.01 0.52 6.60
N ASP A 98 -8.61 1.58 6.05
CA ASP A 98 -10.04 1.85 6.17
C ASP A 98 -10.91 0.68 5.70
N THR A 99 -10.41 -0.12 4.76
CA THR A 99 -11.06 -1.31 4.25
C THR A 99 -10.95 -2.50 5.19
N ASP A 100 -9.86 -2.60 5.97
CA ASP A 100 -9.64 -3.63 6.99
C ASP A 100 -10.43 -3.33 8.29
N ALA A 101 -10.56 -2.05 8.65
CA ALA A 101 -11.26 -1.61 9.84
C ALA A 101 -11.91 -0.23 9.64
N GLU A 102 -13.17 -0.10 10.07
CA GLU A 102 -13.78 1.22 10.22
C GLU A 102 -13.12 2.01 11.35
N TRP A 103 -13.27 3.34 11.33
CA TRP A 103 -12.91 4.17 12.47
C TRP A 103 -13.67 3.73 13.72
N PRO A 104 -13.01 3.54 14.88
CA PRO A 104 -11.65 3.98 15.22
C PRO A 104 -10.50 2.96 15.04
N GLY A 105 -10.70 1.85 14.33
CA GLY A 105 -9.71 0.77 14.22
C GLY A 105 -8.28 1.22 13.91
N PRO A 106 -8.02 2.06 12.89
CA PRO A 106 -6.68 2.57 12.59
C PRO A 106 -6.07 3.42 13.71
N ARG A 107 -6.88 4.18 14.47
CA ARG A 107 -6.42 4.92 15.67
C ARG A 107 -6.03 3.95 16.77
N ASP A 108 -6.85 2.94 17.00
CA ASP A 108 -6.60 1.95 18.04
C ASP A 108 -5.34 1.12 17.72
N ASP A 109 -5.05 0.89 16.44
CA ASP A 109 -3.79 0.29 15.98
C ASP A 109 -2.58 1.19 16.28
N ALA A 110 -2.68 2.50 16.03
CA ALA A 110 -1.62 3.45 16.39
C ALA A 110 -1.39 3.52 17.91
N ILE A 111 -2.46 3.45 18.72
CA ILE A 111 -2.38 3.35 20.19
C ILE A 111 -1.69 2.04 20.60
N ALA A 112 -2.06 0.92 19.97
CA ALA A 112 -1.45 -0.38 20.25
C ALA A 112 0.05 -0.39 19.88
N ALA A 113 0.44 0.20 18.75
CA ALA A 113 1.84 0.33 18.36
C ALA A 113 2.63 1.17 19.38
N ALA A 114 2.09 2.31 19.82
CA ALA A 114 2.73 3.14 20.85
C ALA A 114 2.87 2.40 22.18
N GLY A 115 1.84 1.65 22.61
CA GLY A 115 1.89 0.82 23.81
C GLY A 115 2.95 -0.28 23.71
N TRP A 116 2.98 -0.98 22.56
CA TRP A 116 3.96 -2.04 22.31
C TRP A 116 5.40 -1.51 22.37
N ILE A 117 5.68 -0.33 21.80
CA ILE A 117 7.00 0.30 21.88
C ILE A 117 7.41 0.53 23.34
N LYS A 118 6.51 1.07 24.17
CA LYS A 118 6.78 1.31 25.59
C LYS A 118 7.04 0.01 26.35
N ASP A 119 6.26 -1.03 26.07
CA ASP A 119 6.39 -2.34 26.72
C ASP A 119 7.69 -3.07 26.34
N HIS A 120 8.27 -2.76 25.17
CA HIS A 120 9.48 -3.41 24.65
C HIS A 120 10.69 -2.48 24.59
N ALA A 121 10.62 -1.28 25.16
CA ALA A 121 11.63 -0.24 24.99
C ALA A 121 13.04 -0.69 25.42
N GLU A 122 13.15 -1.46 26.50
CA GLU A 122 14.41 -2.02 26.99
C GLU A 122 15.12 -2.91 25.95
N GLN A 123 14.40 -3.58 25.04
CA GLN A 123 14.98 -4.42 23.99
C GLN A 123 15.72 -3.57 22.92
N PHE A 124 15.33 -2.32 22.78
CA PHE A 124 15.78 -1.43 21.70
C PHE A 124 16.68 -0.31 22.21
N ASP A 125 17.17 -0.41 23.45
CA ASP A 125 17.83 0.68 24.18
C ASP A 125 17.05 1.99 24.03
N ALA A 126 15.72 1.91 24.14
CA ALA A 126 14.80 3.03 24.01
C ALA A 126 14.27 3.45 25.39
N ASP A 127 14.02 4.75 25.57
CA ASP A 127 13.38 5.28 26.76
C ASP A 127 11.85 5.16 26.62
N PRO A 128 11.17 4.32 27.43
CA PRO A 128 9.72 4.15 27.34
C PRO A 128 8.92 5.39 27.80
N THR A 129 9.58 6.33 28.48
CA THR A 129 8.96 7.58 28.94
C THR A 129 9.06 8.71 27.93
N HIS A 130 9.87 8.52 26.87
CA HIS A 130 10.08 9.51 25.81
C HIS A 130 9.75 8.94 24.44
N LEU A 131 8.48 9.06 24.03
CA LEU A 131 7.97 8.62 22.74
C LEU A 131 7.34 9.78 21.96
N ALA A 132 7.93 10.12 20.82
CA ALA A 132 7.32 11.00 19.84
C ALA A 132 6.67 10.23 18.70
N VAL A 133 5.73 10.86 17.99
CA VAL A 133 5.12 10.30 16.77
C VAL A 133 5.29 11.25 15.59
N LEU A 134 5.61 10.69 14.43
CA LEU A 134 5.63 11.37 13.13
C LEU A 134 4.68 10.66 12.19
N GLY A 135 3.76 11.41 11.58
CA GLY A 135 2.80 10.87 10.63
C GLY A 135 2.70 11.70 9.36
N SER A 136 2.34 11.06 8.24
CA SER A 136 1.99 11.78 7.00
C SER A 136 0.57 11.48 6.54
N GLN A 137 -0.16 12.46 6.04
CA GLN A 137 -1.55 12.31 5.54
C GLN A 137 -2.44 11.53 6.53
N ALA A 138 -2.84 10.30 6.19
CA ALA A 138 -3.58 9.38 7.06
C ALA A 138 -2.84 9.08 8.36
N GLY A 139 -1.59 8.63 8.31
CA GLY A 139 -0.75 8.50 9.50
C GLY A 139 -0.53 9.83 10.23
N GLY A 140 -0.62 10.96 9.53
CA GLY A 140 -0.64 12.30 10.13
C GLY A 140 -1.88 12.56 10.97
N GLN A 141 -3.06 12.09 10.55
CA GLN A 141 -4.27 12.09 11.37
C GLN A 141 -4.09 11.15 12.58
N LEU A 142 -3.48 9.99 12.40
CA LEU A 142 -3.23 9.07 13.52
C LEU A 142 -2.24 9.65 14.53
N ALA A 143 -1.21 10.36 14.07
CA ALA A 143 -0.26 11.08 14.92
C ALA A 143 -0.95 12.18 15.75
N THR A 144 -1.84 12.97 15.14
CA THR A 144 -2.61 13.97 15.90
C THR A 144 -3.68 13.33 16.79
N ALA A 145 -4.28 12.21 16.39
CA ALA A 145 -5.18 11.46 17.25
C ALA A 145 -4.45 10.88 18.49
N LEU A 146 -3.20 10.42 18.35
CA LEU A 146 -2.38 10.01 19.49
C LEU A 146 -2.07 11.19 20.44
N ALA A 147 -1.92 12.40 19.88
CA ALA A 147 -1.66 13.61 20.63
C ALA A 147 -2.88 14.17 21.36
N THR A 148 -4.10 13.94 20.87
CA THR A 148 -5.33 14.56 21.42
C THR A 148 -6.30 13.60 22.08
N TYR A 149 -6.41 12.35 21.62
CA TYR A 149 -7.43 11.44 22.11
C TYR A 149 -7.17 11.05 23.56
N GLY A 150 -8.07 11.35 24.49
CA GLY A 150 -8.00 10.89 25.89
C GLY A 150 -6.72 11.29 26.63
N ALA A 151 -6.38 12.59 26.61
CA ALA A 151 -5.17 13.17 27.20
C ALA A 151 -3.88 12.62 26.55
N GLY A 152 -3.67 12.95 25.28
CA GLY A 152 -2.64 12.32 24.46
C GLY A 152 -1.21 12.57 24.93
N ARG A 153 -0.97 13.59 25.77
CA ARG A 153 0.33 13.83 26.42
C ARG A 153 0.77 12.67 27.34
N THR A 154 -0.15 11.82 27.78
CA THR A 154 0.18 10.59 28.52
C THR A 154 0.69 9.46 27.62
N ARG A 155 0.39 9.52 26.32
CA ARG A 155 0.83 8.51 25.34
C ARG A 155 2.09 8.93 24.61
N VAL A 156 2.17 10.18 24.17
CA VAL A 156 3.32 10.69 23.39
C VAL A 156 3.74 12.08 23.88
N ASP A 157 5.03 12.36 23.83
CA ASP A 157 5.59 13.66 24.24
C ASP A 157 5.45 14.73 23.17
N ALA A 158 5.33 14.30 21.91
CA ALA A 158 5.26 15.20 20.77
C ALA A 158 4.68 14.50 19.54
N ALA A 159 3.97 15.25 18.70
CA ALA A 159 3.45 14.77 17.43
C ALA A 159 3.84 15.68 16.26
N VAL A 160 4.33 15.08 15.18
CA VAL A 160 4.67 15.75 13.93
C VAL A 160 3.71 15.27 12.85
N GLY A 161 2.98 16.20 12.23
CA GLY A 161 2.05 15.90 11.14
C GLY A 161 2.51 16.50 9.82
N LEU A 162 2.73 15.68 8.81
CA LEU A 162 3.02 16.12 7.44
C LEU A 162 1.73 16.03 6.61
N SER A 163 1.17 17.19 6.25
CA SER A 163 -0.13 17.28 5.60
C SER A 163 -1.23 16.44 6.29
N PRO A 164 -1.41 16.51 7.62
CA PRO A 164 -2.28 15.58 8.33
C PRO A 164 -3.76 15.81 7.99
N ILE A 165 -4.52 14.72 7.79
CA ILE A 165 -5.96 14.77 7.53
C ILE A 165 -6.72 14.93 8.87
N ASN A 166 -6.45 16.00 9.62
CA ASN A 166 -7.01 16.22 10.97
C ASN A 166 -8.55 16.28 11.05
N SER A 167 -9.20 16.44 9.91
CA SER A 167 -10.66 16.46 9.80
C SER A 167 -11.10 15.71 8.54
N PRO A 168 -11.43 14.42 8.68
CA PRO A 168 -12.09 13.66 7.62
C PRO A 168 -13.33 14.37 7.07
N TYR A 169 -14.17 14.95 7.94
CA TYR A 169 -15.37 15.67 7.53
C TYR A 169 -15.05 16.93 6.69
N ARG A 170 -13.93 17.60 6.98
CA ARG A 170 -13.46 18.69 6.15
C ARG A 170 -13.00 18.18 4.78
N ALA A 171 -12.22 17.11 4.73
CA ALA A 171 -11.84 16.51 3.45
C ALA A 171 -13.08 16.13 2.62
N TRP A 172 -14.13 15.65 3.30
CA TRP A 172 -15.41 15.36 2.66
C TRP A 172 -16.04 16.60 2.02
N THR A 173 -16.16 17.68 2.79
CA THR A 173 -16.85 18.92 2.36
C THR A 173 -16.06 19.78 1.40
N GLN A 174 -14.72 19.72 1.41
CA GLN A 174 -13.85 20.55 0.58
C GLN A 174 -13.59 20.00 -0.83
N ALA A 175 -14.04 18.79 -1.13
CA ALA A 175 -13.85 18.16 -2.43
C ALA A 175 -15.18 17.95 -3.21
N PRO A 176 -16.01 19.00 -3.43
CA PRO A 176 -17.14 18.87 -4.34
C PRO A 176 -16.63 18.61 -5.76
N THR A 177 -17.41 17.85 -6.53
CA THR A 177 -16.99 17.10 -7.73
C THR A 177 -16.41 17.91 -8.88
N GLY A 178 -16.55 19.25 -8.91
CA GLY A 178 -16.14 20.09 -10.04
C GLY A 178 -14.77 20.79 -9.96
N SER A 179 -14.24 21.09 -8.77
CA SER A 179 -13.00 21.89 -8.60
C SER A 179 -11.89 21.18 -7.81
N ALA A 180 -12.20 20.02 -7.22
CA ALA A 180 -11.25 19.24 -6.44
C ALA A 180 -10.20 18.54 -7.32
N THR A 181 -8.99 18.36 -6.81
CA THR A 181 -7.98 17.48 -7.44
C THR A 181 -8.37 16.00 -7.28
N ALA A 182 -7.77 15.12 -8.08
CA ALA A 182 -7.98 13.68 -7.96
C ALA A 182 -7.64 13.16 -6.55
N ALA A 183 -6.55 13.65 -5.96
CA ALA A 183 -6.14 13.25 -4.62
C ALA A 183 -7.09 13.79 -3.53
N GLN A 184 -7.65 15.00 -3.69
CA GLN A 184 -8.70 15.51 -2.80
C GLN A 184 -9.98 14.67 -2.85
N ARG A 185 -10.41 14.28 -4.06
CA ARG A 185 -11.56 13.35 -4.20
C ARG A 185 -11.27 11.99 -3.59
N LYS A 186 -10.05 11.47 -3.76
CA LYS A 186 -9.63 10.21 -3.14
C LYS A 186 -9.74 10.30 -1.62
N ILE A 187 -9.16 11.33 -0.99
CA ILE A 187 -9.29 11.53 0.48
C ILE A 187 -10.76 11.60 0.90
N ARG A 188 -11.59 12.36 0.17
CA ARG A 188 -13.03 12.43 0.42
C ARG A 188 -13.66 11.03 0.40
N ASP A 189 -13.36 10.22 -0.61
CA ASP A 189 -13.98 8.90 -0.77
C ASP A 189 -13.48 7.91 0.30
N GLU A 190 -12.17 7.88 0.58
CA GLU A 190 -11.62 7.05 1.67
C GLU A 190 -12.20 7.45 3.03
N THR A 191 -12.49 8.74 3.28
CA THR A 191 -13.10 9.13 4.56
C THR A 191 -14.52 8.59 4.73
N VAL A 192 -15.24 8.34 3.64
CA VAL A 192 -16.53 7.61 3.68
C VAL A 192 -16.32 6.14 3.95
N VAL A 193 -15.33 5.50 3.30
CA VAL A 193 -15.00 4.09 3.54
C VAL A 193 -14.58 3.88 4.98
N LEU A 194 -13.68 4.72 5.50
CA LEU A 194 -13.22 4.74 6.87
C LEU A 194 -14.39 4.86 7.86
N ASN A 195 -15.36 5.72 7.57
CA ASN A 195 -16.52 5.92 8.43
C ASN A 195 -17.70 4.99 8.13
N ARG A 196 -17.63 4.13 7.10
CA ARG A 196 -18.71 3.21 6.64
C ARG A 196 -20.07 3.87 6.38
N CYS A 197 -20.10 5.19 6.20
CA CYS A 197 -21.33 5.95 6.00
C CYS A 197 -21.00 7.36 5.49
N TYR A 198 -21.93 7.95 4.74
CA TYR A 198 -21.88 9.38 4.42
C TYR A 198 -22.20 10.22 5.66
N PRO A 199 -21.61 11.41 5.82
CA PRO A 199 -21.80 12.22 7.03
C PRO A 199 -23.21 12.85 7.05
N ASP A 200 -24.17 12.08 7.53
CA ASP A 200 -25.55 12.50 7.79
C ASP A 200 -25.72 12.78 9.29
N LYS A 201 -26.08 14.03 9.63
CA LYS A 201 -26.28 14.47 11.02
C LYS A 201 -27.54 13.87 11.66
N THR A 202 -28.46 13.34 10.86
CA THR A 202 -29.67 12.67 11.35
C THR A 202 -29.41 11.22 11.76
N ASP A 203 -28.40 10.57 11.17
CA ASP A 203 -27.86 9.30 11.65
C ASP A 203 -26.85 9.55 12.77
N THR A 204 -27.32 9.47 14.01
CA THR A 204 -26.50 9.73 15.21
C THR A 204 -25.32 8.75 15.37
N THR A 205 -25.40 7.52 14.85
CA THR A 205 -24.32 6.54 14.97
C THR A 205 -23.23 6.88 13.96
N CYS A 206 -23.62 7.12 12.71
CA CYS A 206 -22.70 7.56 11.67
C CYS A 206 -22.04 8.89 12.05
N TRP A 207 -22.82 9.88 12.47
CA TRP A 207 -22.31 11.19 12.84
C TRP A 207 -21.35 11.13 14.03
N ARG A 208 -21.59 10.23 15.00
CA ARG A 208 -20.64 10.01 16.09
C ARG A 208 -19.29 9.51 15.58
N ARG A 209 -19.26 8.60 14.61
CA ARG A 209 -17.99 8.12 14.03
C ARG A 209 -17.25 9.23 13.29
N TRP A 210 -17.97 10.00 12.48
CA TRP A 210 -17.40 11.15 11.78
C TRP A 210 -16.83 12.18 12.75
N THR A 211 -17.57 12.52 13.81
CA THR A 211 -17.09 13.48 14.83
C THR A 211 -15.91 12.94 15.62
N ASP A 212 -15.93 11.66 16.02
CA ASP A 212 -14.81 11.00 16.69
C ASP A 212 -13.54 10.94 15.83
N SER A 213 -13.67 10.94 14.50
CA SER A 213 -12.52 10.95 13.58
C SER A 213 -11.83 12.30 13.40
N ILE A 214 -12.42 13.38 13.93
CA ILE A 214 -11.86 14.73 13.82
C ILE A 214 -10.98 15.01 15.04
N ALA A 215 -9.67 15.20 14.83
CA ALA A 215 -8.71 15.41 15.92
C ALA A 215 -9.11 16.59 16.83
N GLY A 216 -9.62 17.68 16.25
CA GLY A 216 -10.05 18.87 17.00
C GLY A 216 -11.30 18.66 17.86
N GLN A 217 -12.05 17.56 17.71
CA GLN A 217 -13.15 17.21 18.62
C GLN A 217 -12.65 16.60 19.92
N HIS A 218 -11.37 16.18 19.96
CA HIS A 218 -10.70 15.65 21.15
C HIS A 218 -9.77 16.65 21.82
N ALA A 219 -9.64 17.85 21.27
CA ALA A 219 -8.78 18.90 21.82
C ALA A 219 -9.09 19.15 23.30
N SER A 220 -8.06 19.06 24.12
CA SER A 220 -8.09 19.17 25.57
C SER A 220 -7.03 20.14 26.11
N GLY A 221 -6.29 20.80 25.22
CA GLY A 221 -5.44 21.94 25.59
C GLY A 221 -4.13 21.48 26.22
N ALA A 222 -3.94 21.78 27.51
CA ALA A 222 -2.70 21.46 28.22
C ALA A 222 -2.48 19.95 28.44
N ASP A 223 -3.52 19.13 28.31
CA ASP A 223 -3.46 17.67 28.45
C ASP A 223 -3.05 16.95 27.14
N ASP A 224 -2.92 17.70 26.05
CA ASP A 224 -2.54 17.19 24.74
C ASP A 224 -1.06 17.41 24.45
N ALA A 225 -0.49 16.52 23.65
CA ALA A 225 0.92 16.56 23.30
C ALA A 225 1.21 17.74 22.37
N PRO A 226 2.36 18.42 22.51
CA PRO A 226 2.81 19.41 21.55
C PRO A 226 2.81 18.89 20.10
N MET A 227 2.37 19.73 19.17
CA MET A 227 2.15 19.39 17.77
C MET A 227 2.89 20.32 16.81
N TYR A 228 3.60 19.73 15.85
CA TYR A 228 4.20 20.44 14.73
C TYR A 228 3.61 19.96 13.41
N LEU A 229 2.76 20.80 12.81
CA LEU A 229 1.92 20.47 11.66
C LEU A 229 2.42 21.22 10.43
N ILE A 230 2.87 20.50 9.41
CA ILE A 230 3.60 21.05 8.27
C ILE A 230 2.81 20.78 6.99
N HIS A 231 2.63 21.82 6.18
CA HIS A 231 1.97 21.80 4.88
C HIS A 231 2.83 22.49 3.82
N SER A 232 2.45 22.38 2.55
CA SER A 232 2.94 23.29 1.49
C SER A 232 1.86 24.23 0.94
N THR A 233 2.26 25.24 0.19
CA THR A 233 1.34 26.19 -0.48
C THR A 233 0.42 25.52 -1.50
N GLY A 234 0.90 24.46 -2.16
CA GLY A 234 0.16 23.66 -3.15
C GLY A 234 -0.28 22.30 -2.61
N ASP A 235 -0.41 22.16 -1.29
CA ASP A 235 -0.75 20.90 -0.63
C ASP A 235 -2.14 20.41 -1.06
N THR A 236 -2.24 19.11 -1.32
CA THR A 236 -3.51 18.44 -1.58
C THR A 236 -4.42 18.47 -0.35
N ILE A 237 -3.84 18.44 0.85
CA ILE A 237 -4.54 18.56 2.13
C ILE A 237 -4.21 19.96 2.67
N PRO A 238 -5.08 20.96 2.46
CA PRO A 238 -4.71 22.34 2.72
C PRO A 238 -4.50 22.57 4.22
N ALA A 239 -3.65 23.56 4.56
CA ALA A 239 -3.25 23.87 5.93
C ALA A 239 -4.42 24.14 6.90
N VAL A 240 -5.60 24.45 6.36
CA VAL A 240 -6.84 24.64 7.13
C VAL A 240 -7.22 23.43 7.99
N HIS A 241 -6.86 22.20 7.58
CA HIS A 241 -7.00 21.02 8.43
C HIS A 241 -6.26 21.18 9.77
N SER A 242 -5.07 21.76 9.74
CA SER A 242 -4.23 21.98 10.91
C SER A 242 -4.54 23.28 11.63
N THR A 243 -4.96 24.34 10.93
CA THR A 243 -5.37 25.58 11.61
C THR A 243 -6.67 25.42 12.39
N ASP A 244 -7.59 24.57 11.95
CA ASP A 244 -8.78 24.20 12.72
C ASP A 244 -8.42 23.51 14.03
N LEU A 245 -7.55 22.49 13.97
CA LEU A 245 -7.08 21.78 15.15
C LEU A 245 -6.37 22.75 16.10
N ARG A 246 -5.49 23.61 15.58
CA ARG A 246 -4.84 24.66 16.35
C ARG A 246 -5.85 25.58 17.03
N ALA A 247 -6.88 26.03 16.33
CA ALA A 247 -7.91 26.87 16.92
C ALA A 247 -8.67 26.14 18.05
N ALA A 248 -8.96 24.85 17.87
CA ALA A 248 -9.61 24.03 18.89
C ALA A 248 -8.73 23.87 20.15
N GLU A 249 -7.44 23.60 20.01
CA GLU A 249 -6.49 23.48 21.13
C GLU A 249 -6.30 24.78 21.89
N LEU A 250 -6.13 25.90 21.16
CA LEU A 250 -5.98 27.22 21.78
C LEU A 250 -7.24 27.61 22.56
N ALA A 251 -8.43 27.28 22.03
CA ALA A 251 -9.70 27.49 22.74
C ALA A 251 -9.81 26.66 24.03
N ARG A 252 -9.02 25.59 24.15
CA ARG A 252 -8.93 24.71 25.33
C ARG A 252 -7.73 25.04 26.23
N GLY A 253 -6.95 26.08 25.88
CA GLY A 253 -5.86 26.59 26.70
C GLY A 253 -4.49 25.97 26.43
N MET A 254 -4.28 25.30 25.28
CA MET A 254 -2.93 24.90 24.86
C MET A 254 -2.04 26.15 24.69
N ASP A 255 -0.78 26.08 25.11
CA ASP A 255 0.20 27.12 24.84
C ASP A 255 0.40 27.26 23.32
N PRO A 256 0.32 28.47 22.72
CA PRO A 256 0.61 28.67 21.30
C PRO A 256 1.96 28.12 20.82
N ALA A 257 2.97 28.01 21.70
CA ALA A 257 4.26 27.40 21.39
C ALA A 257 4.17 25.87 21.25
N ASP A 258 3.15 25.24 21.83
CA ASP A 258 2.91 23.79 21.77
C ASP A 258 2.08 23.37 20.57
N ILE A 259 1.55 24.30 19.75
CA ILE A 259 0.93 23.93 18.47
C ILE A 259 1.33 24.88 17.35
N THR A 260 2.28 24.40 16.54
CA THR A 260 2.83 25.13 15.41
C THR A 260 2.26 24.59 14.11
N VAL A 261 1.65 25.47 13.29
CA VAL A 261 1.26 25.17 11.91
C VAL A 261 2.19 25.93 10.98
N GLN A 262 2.93 25.22 10.12
CA GLN A 262 3.86 25.81 9.17
C GLN A 262 3.47 25.46 7.73
N THR A 263 3.37 26.47 6.87
CA THR A 263 3.21 26.30 5.43
C THR A 263 4.50 26.63 4.71
N LEU A 264 5.04 25.68 3.96
CA LEU A 264 6.24 25.80 3.15
C LEU A 264 5.89 26.16 1.70
N GLY A 265 6.82 26.78 0.97
CA GLY A 265 6.66 26.93 -0.48
C GLY A 265 6.75 25.58 -1.21
N GLY A 266 5.99 25.43 -2.30
CA GLY A 266 5.99 24.22 -3.15
C GLY A 266 4.64 23.52 -3.18
N SER A 267 4.62 22.30 -3.73
CA SER A 267 3.41 21.48 -3.96
C SER A 267 3.46 20.09 -3.32
N GLY A 268 4.47 19.81 -2.49
CA GLY A 268 4.59 18.52 -1.78
C GLY A 268 3.45 18.31 -0.78
N SER A 269 3.02 17.05 -0.59
CA SER A 269 1.98 16.68 0.38
C SER A 269 2.36 15.36 1.06
N GLY A 270 2.35 15.31 2.40
CA GLY A 270 2.75 14.15 3.17
C GLY A 270 4.27 13.88 3.11
N GLY A 271 4.67 12.63 2.86
CA GLY A 271 6.08 12.22 2.77
C GLY A 271 6.98 13.11 1.89
N PRO A 272 6.55 13.54 0.69
CA PRO A 272 7.27 14.52 -0.14
C PRO A 272 7.66 15.85 0.53
N LEU A 273 7.00 16.25 1.63
CA LEU A 273 7.41 17.43 2.40
C LEU A 273 8.75 17.21 3.13
N LEU A 274 9.14 15.95 3.36
CA LEU A 274 10.25 15.56 4.21
C LEU A 274 11.63 15.69 3.53
N THR A 275 11.89 16.86 2.95
CA THR A 275 13.21 17.24 2.42
C THR A 275 14.28 17.23 3.51
N ALA A 276 15.56 17.21 3.15
CA ALA A 276 16.67 17.28 4.13
C ALA A 276 16.54 18.45 5.11
N ALA A 277 16.13 19.63 4.62
CA ALA A 277 15.92 20.82 5.45
C ALA A 277 14.70 20.70 6.37
N VAL A 278 13.65 19.98 5.98
CA VAL A 278 12.49 19.70 6.83
C VAL A 278 12.85 18.66 7.89
N LYS A 279 13.56 17.59 7.52
CA LYS A 279 14.08 16.59 8.46
C LYS A 279 14.94 17.21 9.56
N ALA A 280 15.88 18.07 9.20
CA ALA A 280 16.73 18.75 10.17
C ALA A 280 15.94 19.63 11.15
N ARG A 281 14.90 20.33 10.66
CA ARG A 281 14.01 21.14 11.52
C ARG A 281 13.18 20.29 12.47
N ILE A 282 12.59 19.21 11.96
CA ILE A 282 11.84 18.24 12.79
C ILE A 282 12.76 17.67 13.86
N LEU A 283 13.98 17.27 13.51
CA LEU A 283 14.96 16.73 14.45
C LEU A 283 15.27 17.71 15.60
N ILE A 284 15.50 18.98 15.29
CA ILE A 284 15.74 20.02 16.30
C ILE A 284 14.51 20.18 17.20
N TRP A 285 13.33 20.27 16.60
CA TRP A 285 12.07 20.44 17.32
C TRP A 285 11.75 19.26 18.25
N LEU A 286 12.00 18.03 17.80
CA LEU A 286 11.84 16.81 18.60
C LEU A 286 12.83 16.78 19.77
N ARG A 287 14.10 17.13 19.54
CA ARG A 287 15.13 17.14 20.61
C ARG A 287 14.81 18.13 21.71
N ASP A 288 14.33 19.32 21.36
CA ASP A 288 13.93 20.35 22.33
C ASP A 288 12.84 19.83 23.30
N ARG A 289 11.95 18.97 22.80
CA ARG A 289 10.85 18.36 23.56
C ARG A 289 11.22 17.04 24.24
N ALA A 290 12.25 16.36 23.76
CA ALA A 290 12.81 15.18 24.40
C ALA A 290 13.77 15.51 25.56
N GLN A 291 14.30 16.74 25.67
CA GLN A 291 15.30 17.13 26.69
C GLN A 291 14.75 17.78 27.98
N GLY A 292 13.54 17.40 28.40
CA GLY A 292 12.85 18.01 29.55
C GLY A 292 12.90 17.29 30.91
N ILE A 293 13.52 16.11 31.04
CA ILE A 293 13.49 15.31 32.28
C ILE A 293 14.92 14.93 32.72
N ALA A 294 15.21 15.10 34.02
CA ALA A 294 16.55 15.04 34.60
C ALA A 294 17.30 13.72 34.30
N PRO A 295 18.65 13.76 34.15
CA PRO A 295 19.44 12.57 33.81
C PRO A 295 19.39 11.54 34.96
N PRO A 296 19.27 10.24 34.69
CA PRO A 296 19.26 9.24 35.74
C PRO A 296 20.66 9.03 36.33
N ALA A 297 20.70 8.86 37.65
CA ALA A 297 21.90 8.53 38.42
C ALA A 297 22.51 7.17 37.95
N PRO A 298 23.84 7.01 38.03
CA PRO A 298 24.50 5.81 37.55
C PRO A 298 24.06 4.58 38.35
N ARG A 299 23.59 3.53 37.64
CA ARG A 299 23.34 2.21 38.24
C ARG A 299 24.31 1.16 37.68
N THR A 300 24.58 0.20 38.55
CA THR A 300 25.57 -0.87 38.43
C THR A 300 25.25 -1.82 37.28
N PRO A 301 26.25 -2.44 36.62
CA PRO A 301 26.04 -3.28 35.45
C PRO A 301 25.21 -4.52 35.80
N ARG A 302 24.17 -4.81 35.03
CA ARG A 302 23.38 -6.03 35.19
C ARG A 302 23.86 -7.07 34.18
N ARG A 303 24.12 -8.26 34.72
CA ARG A 303 24.61 -9.47 34.03
C ARG A 303 23.72 -9.82 32.84
N ALA A 304 24.36 -10.09 31.69
CA ALA A 304 23.72 -10.56 30.46
C ALA A 304 22.73 -11.71 30.76
N LEU A 305 21.47 -11.51 30.38
CA LEU A 305 20.46 -12.55 30.39
C LEU A 305 20.62 -13.40 29.13
N GLY A 306 20.64 -14.71 29.34
CA GLY A 306 20.96 -15.71 28.32
C GLY A 306 19.98 -15.73 27.16
N THR A 307 20.53 -16.12 26.02
CA THR A 307 19.85 -16.43 24.76
C THR A 307 18.64 -17.34 24.98
N ALA A 308 17.44 -16.78 24.84
CA ALA A 308 16.24 -17.58 24.60
C ALA A 308 16.25 -18.06 23.14
N ALA A 309 15.94 -19.34 22.96
CA ALA A 309 16.11 -20.06 21.71
C ALA A 309 15.35 -19.43 20.53
N GLN A 310 16.10 -19.13 19.48
CA GLN A 310 15.58 -18.87 18.14
C GLN A 310 14.88 -20.12 17.61
N ALA A 311 13.62 -19.98 17.17
CA ALA A 311 13.07 -20.90 16.19
C ALA A 311 13.59 -20.47 14.80
N PRO A 312 14.30 -21.34 14.06
CA PRO A 312 14.83 -20.95 12.75
C PRO A 312 13.67 -20.84 11.76
N VAL A 313 13.46 -19.65 11.22
CA VAL A 313 12.81 -19.50 9.92
C VAL A 313 13.91 -19.62 8.88
N HIS A 314 13.96 -20.77 8.21
CA HIS A 314 14.84 -20.97 7.05
C HIS A 314 14.42 -20.00 5.94
N HIS A 315 15.24 -18.97 5.70
CA HIS A 315 15.32 -18.33 4.39
C HIS A 315 16.29 -19.14 3.54
N ASP A 316 15.78 -20.08 2.76
CA ASP A 316 16.53 -20.69 1.65
C ASP A 316 16.31 -19.84 0.40
N ASP A 317 17.08 -18.76 0.30
CA ASP A 317 17.25 -18.00 -0.93
C ASP A 317 18.29 -18.71 -1.79
N HIS A 318 17.87 -19.71 -2.56
CA HIS A 318 18.42 -20.08 -3.88
C HIS A 318 17.75 -21.36 -4.41
N VAL A 319 16.89 -21.22 -5.43
CA VAL A 319 16.50 -22.35 -6.29
C VAL A 319 17.22 -22.22 -7.63
N PRO A 320 17.96 -23.26 -8.10
CA PRO A 320 18.62 -23.23 -9.38
C PRO A 320 17.61 -23.23 -10.53
N VAL A 321 17.86 -22.37 -11.52
CA VAL A 321 17.15 -22.37 -12.81
C VAL A 321 17.44 -23.69 -13.54
N PRO A 322 16.43 -24.49 -13.97
CA PRO A 322 16.68 -25.70 -14.73
C PRO A 322 17.21 -25.35 -16.14
N PRO A 323 18.08 -26.18 -16.73
CA PRO A 323 18.63 -25.91 -18.05
C PRO A 323 17.53 -25.99 -19.12
N ALA A 324 17.55 -25.00 -20.01
CA ALA A 324 16.69 -24.92 -21.18
C ALA A 324 16.91 -26.15 -22.10
N THR A 325 15.95 -27.06 -22.16
CA THR A 325 15.86 -28.02 -23.26
C THR A 325 15.01 -27.43 -24.38
N GLU A 326 15.70 -27.19 -25.49
CA GLU A 326 15.27 -27.06 -26.89
C GLU A 326 13.80 -26.70 -27.16
N GLY A 327 13.61 -25.44 -27.57
CA GLY A 327 12.34 -24.89 -28.05
C GLY A 327 12.21 -23.37 -27.90
N LEU A 328 13.13 -22.74 -27.17
CA LEU A 328 13.20 -21.28 -27.04
C LEU A 328 13.67 -20.66 -28.37
N ARG A 329 12.72 -20.15 -29.16
CA ARG A 329 13.04 -19.15 -30.18
C ARG A 329 13.67 -17.96 -29.45
N ALA A 330 14.96 -17.80 -29.65
CA ALA A 330 15.76 -16.71 -29.13
C ALA A 330 15.14 -15.37 -29.55
N LEU A 331 14.65 -14.59 -28.59
CA LEU A 331 14.68 -13.14 -28.69
C LEU A 331 16.13 -12.74 -28.42
N THR A 332 16.91 -12.62 -29.49
CA THR A 332 18.24 -12.04 -29.46
C THR A 332 18.14 -10.56 -29.08
N ALA A 333 18.74 -10.18 -27.95
CA ALA A 333 19.37 -8.87 -27.68
C ALA A 333 18.60 -7.59 -28.08
N GLY A 334 17.29 -7.53 -27.90
CA GLY A 334 16.54 -6.27 -27.91
C GLY A 334 16.30 -5.80 -26.48
N THR A 335 16.71 -4.59 -26.13
CA THR A 335 16.32 -3.95 -24.86
C THR A 335 14.79 -3.90 -24.80
N LEU A 336 14.17 -4.46 -23.76
CA LEU A 336 12.73 -4.30 -23.53
C LEU A 336 12.43 -2.82 -23.34
N THR A 337 11.51 -2.29 -24.13
CA THR A 337 10.99 -0.93 -23.99
C THR A 337 9.74 -0.96 -23.12
N ALA A 338 9.61 0.02 -22.23
CA ALA A 338 8.43 0.27 -21.41
C ALA A 338 8.00 1.73 -21.55
N ASP A 339 6.87 1.97 -22.22
CA ASP A 339 6.35 3.31 -22.51
C ASP A 339 4.88 3.42 -22.09
N THR A 340 4.47 4.61 -21.61
CA THR A 340 3.08 4.90 -21.23
C THR A 340 2.36 5.68 -22.33
N PHE A 341 1.16 5.24 -22.71
CA PHE A 341 0.32 5.87 -23.72
C PHE A 341 -1.10 6.14 -23.21
N PRO A 342 -1.71 7.29 -23.54
CA PRO A 342 -3.14 7.47 -23.38
C PRO A 342 -3.89 6.74 -24.50
N TYR A 343 -4.97 6.03 -24.15
CA TYR A 343 -5.90 5.46 -25.12
C TYR A 343 -7.27 6.15 -25.14
N GLY A 344 -7.47 7.14 -24.27
CA GLY A 344 -8.69 7.95 -24.19
C GLY A 344 -8.42 9.31 -23.53
N THR A 345 -9.49 10.06 -23.27
CA THR A 345 -9.42 11.44 -22.74
C THR A 345 -9.45 11.50 -21.22
N ASP A 346 -9.93 10.45 -20.54
CA ASP A 346 -9.90 10.39 -19.09
C ASP A 346 -8.48 10.10 -18.58
N PRO A 347 -8.01 10.73 -17.49
CA PRO A 347 -6.67 10.47 -16.95
C PRO A 347 -6.39 9.01 -16.58
N LYS A 348 -7.43 8.21 -16.31
CA LYS A 348 -7.30 6.76 -16.06
C LYS A 348 -7.29 5.92 -17.34
N GLN A 349 -7.57 6.49 -18.51
CA GLN A 349 -7.49 5.79 -19.79
C GLN A 349 -6.05 5.77 -20.33
N GLN A 350 -5.17 5.11 -19.57
CA GLN A 350 -3.75 4.96 -19.87
C GLN A 350 -3.34 3.50 -19.90
N LEU A 351 -2.29 3.19 -20.66
CA LEU A 351 -1.68 1.88 -20.70
C LEU A 351 -0.15 1.98 -20.69
N ASP A 352 0.50 0.93 -20.18
CA ASP A 352 1.94 0.71 -20.30
C ASP A 352 2.18 -0.42 -21.31
N ALA A 353 2.99 -0.13 -22.33
CA ALA A 353 3.38 -1.09 -23.36
C ALA A 353 4.78 -1.65 -23.06
N TYR A 354 4.88 -2.98 -22.92
CA TYR A 354 6.10 -3.73 -22.71
C TYR A 354 6.38 -4.60 -23.94
N TYR A 355 7.42 -4.27 -24.70
CA TYR A 355 7.73 -4.94 -25.95
C TYR A 355 9.20 -4.79 -26.33
N ALA A 356 9.70 -5.67 -27.20
CA ALA A 356 11.03 -5.57 -27.79
C ALA A 356 10.91 -5.42 -29.30
N PRO A 357 11.45 -4.38 -29.97
CA PRO A 357 11.29 -4.22 -31.42
C PRO A 357 11.66 -5.49 -32.20
N THR A 358 10.84 -5.89 -33.17
CA THR A 358 11.07 -7.12 -33.95
C THR A 358 10.48 -7.00 -35.35
N THR A 359 10.98 -7.78 -36.31
CA THR A 359 10.43 -7.80 -37.68
C THR A 359 9.25 -8.76 -37.84
N ALA A 360 8.96 -9.60 -36.85
CA ALA A 360 7.88 -10.59 -36.90
C ALA A 360 6.63 -10.12 -36.14
N ARG A 361 5.45 -10.18 -36.78
CA ARG A 361 4.17 -9.87 -36.14
C ARG A 361 3.88 -10.89 -35.02
N ARG A 362 3.75 -10.39 -33.79
CA ARG A 362 3.58 -11.20 -32.57
C ARG A 362 2.19 -11.05 -31.94
N PRO A 363 1.75 -11.98 -31.09
CA PRO A 363 0.51 -11.81 -30.35
C PRO A 363 0.61 -10.69 -29.30
N ALA A 364 -0.51 -10.04 -29.04
CA ALA A 364 -0.64 -9.04 -27.98
C ALA A 364 -1.31 -9.66 -26.74
N LEU A 365 -0.82 -9.35 -25.55
CA LEU A 365 -1.46 -9.69 -24.28
C LEU A 365 -1.87 -8.40 -23.56
N VAL A 366 -3.16 -8.22 -23.30
CA VAL A 366 -3.66 -7.09 -22.52
C VAL A 366 -3.90 -7.55 -21.09
N ILE A 367 -3.26 -6.88 -20.13
CA ILE A 367 -3.42 -7.15 -18.69
C ILE A 367 -4.39 -6.13 -18.10
N ILE A 368 -5.41 -6.62 -17.39
CA ILE A 368 -6.43 -5.81 -16.73
C ILE A 368 -6.36 -6.07 -15.22
N HIS A 369 -5.95 -5.04 -14.46
CA HIS A 369 -5.72 -5.13 -13.02
C HIS A 369 -7.01 -5.32 -12.21
N GLY A 370 -6.86 -5.78 -10.97
CA GLY A 370 -7.95 -6.06 -10.04
C GLY A 370 -8.34 -4.84 -9.23
N GLY A 371 -8.55 -5.03 -7.92
CA GLY A 371 -8.81 -3.92 -6.99
C GLY A 371 -10.27 -3.50 -6.90
N TYR A 372 -11.23 -4.44 -6.93
CA TYR A 372 -12.65 -4.14 -6.67
C TYR A 372 -13.28 -3.07 -7.60
N TRP A 373 -12.72 -2.86 -8.79
CA TRP A 373 -13.03 -1.72 -9.67
C TRP A 373 -12.78 -0.34 -9.03
N TYR A 374 -12.16 -0.29 -7.86
CA TYR A 374 -12.06 0.83 -6.94
C TYR A 374 -10.62 1.35 -6.78
N GLU A 375 -9.66 0.43 -6.79
CA GLU A 375 -8.24 0.69 -6.54
C GLU A 375 -7.38 -0.11 -7.54
N ASP A 376 -6.07 -0.16 -7.25
CA ASP A 376 -5.02 -0.78 -8.08
C ASP A 376 -4.68 0.05 -9.34
N ASP A 377 -3.60 -0.33 -10.00
CA ASP A 377 -3.02 0.39 -11.14
C ASP A 377 -2.27 -0.57 -12.07
N LYS A 378 -2.19 -0.22 -13.35
CA LYS A 378 -1.42 -0.93 -14.38
C LYS A 378 0.03 -1.21 -13.97
N SER A 379 0.64 -0.36 -13.15
CA SER A 379 2.02 -0.51 -12.66
C SER A 379 2.21 -1.69 -11.70
N SER A 380 1.19 -2.11 -10.94
CA SER A 380 1.22 -3.29 -10.07
C SER A 380 1.47 -4.60 -10.83
N TRP A 381 1.25 -4.59 -12.15
CA TRP A 381 1.41 -5.74 -13.04
C TRP A 381 2.69 -5.71 -13.87
N ALA A 382 3.59 -4.74 -13.65
CA ALA A 382 4.79 -4.55 -14.47
C ALA A 382 5.69 -5.80 -14.53
N SER A 383 5.95 -6.47 -13.39
CA SER A 383 6.77 -7.68 -13.36
C SER A 383 6.15 -8.83 -14.15
N THR A 384 4.84 -9.02 -14.02
CA THR A 384 4.09 -10.01 -14.81
C THR A 384 4.12 -9.67 -16.29
N ALA A 385 3.96 -8.38 -16.63
CA ALA A 385 3.99 -7.92 -18.01
C ALA A 385 5.35 -8.16 -18.67
N LEU A 386 6.44 -7.82 -17.98
CA LEU A 386 7.80 -8.09 -18.44
C LEU A 386 8.03 -9.60 -18.66
N TRP A 387 7.57 -10.44 -17.75
CA TRP A 387 7.72 -11.90 -17.87
C TRP A 387 7.07 -12.45 -19.15
N TYR A 388 5.87 -11.98 -19.51
CA TYR A 388 5.23 -12.38 -20.77
C TYR A 388 5.87 -11.73 -22.00
N ALA A 389 6.38 -10.49 -21.88
CA ALA A 389 7.06 -9.79 -22.95
C ALA A 389 8.36 -10.50 -23.37
N GLU A 390 9.15 -10.97 -22.39
CA GLU A 390 10.33 -11.81 -22.60
C GLU A 390 10.03 -13.13 -23.33
N ARG A 391 8.76 -13.55 -23.35
CA ARG A 391 8.29 -14.83 -23.90
C ARG A 391 7.53 -14.67 -25.21
N GLY A 392 7.69 -13.52 -25.86
CA GLY A 392 7.26 -13.29 -27.24
C GLY A 392 5.93 -12.55 -27.41
N TYR A 393 5.31 -12.07 -26.33
CA TYR A 393 4.15 -11.18 -26.43
C TYR A 393 4.58 -9.72 -26.50
N ALA A 394 3.78 -8.87 -27.13
CA ALA A 394 3.75 -7.46 -26.75
C ALA A 394 2.67 -7.31 -25.67
N VAL A 395 3.04 -6.77 -24.52
CA VAL A 395 2.14 -6.75 -23.36
C VAL A 395 1.69 -5.33 -23.08
N PHE A 396 0.39 -5.16 -22.86
CA PHE A 396 -0.24 -3.87 -22.59
C PHE A 396 -0.97 -3.95 -21.26
N SER A 397 -0.42 -3.34 -20.21
CA SER A 397 -1.09 -3.23 -18.90
C SER A 397 -1.95 -1.97 -18.90
N ILE A 398 -3.25 -2.09 -18.72
CA ILE A 398 -4.18 -0.96 -18.85
C ILE A 398 -4.72 -0.52 -17.48
N ASN A 399 -4.85 0.79 -17.29
CA ASN A 399 -5.78 1.34 -16.31
C ASN A 399 -7.18 1.42 -16.92
N TYR A 400 -8.19 1.70 -16.11
CA TYR A 400 -9.57 1.99 -16.51
C TYR A 400 -10.22 2.91 -15.48
N ARG A 401 -11.33 3.57 -15.83
CA ARG A 401 -12.05 4.45 -14.89
C ARG A 401 -12.60 3.63 -13.72
N LEU A 402 -12.35 4.09 -12.50
CA LEU A 402 -12.73 3.41 -11.26
C LEU A 402 -14.21 3.68 -10.92
N ASN A 403 -14.82 2.81 -10.13
CA ASN A 403 -16.23 2.86 -9.75
C ASN A 403 -16.61 4.11 -8.92
N THR A 404 -15.62 4.82 -8.39
CA THR A 404 -15.78 6.12 -7.72
C THR A 404 -15.98 7.29 -8.69
N THR A 405 -15.57 7.13 -9.95
CA THR A 405 -15.69 8.17 -10.99
C THR A 405 -16.61 7.78 -12.13
N ALA A 406 -16.83 6.49 -12.37
CA ALA A 406 -17.70 6.00 -13.42
C ALA A 406 -18.40 4.69 -13.04
N VAL A 407 -19.71 4.62 -13.25
CA VAL A 407 -20.50 3.39 -13.07
C VAL A 407 -20.35 2.47 -14.28
N TRP A 408 -20.66 1.19 -14.09
CA TRP A 408 -20.75 0.20 -15.17
C TRP A 408 -21.73 0.67 -16.26
N PRO A 409 -21.40 0.52 -17.56
CA PRO A 409 -20.33 -0.30 -18.13
C PRO A 409 -19.01 0.41 -18.46
N ALA A 410 -18.73 1.57 -17.88
CA ALA A 410 -17.54 2.38 -18.23
C ALA A 410 -16.23 1.59 -18.23
N GLN A 411 -16.05 0.66 -17.29
CA GLN A 411 -14.86 -0.20 -17.17
C GLN A 411 -14.70 -1.14 -18.37
N ARG A 412 -15.79 -1.75 -18.85
CA ARG A 412 -15.79 -2.57 -20.07
C ARG A 412 -15.51 -1.71 -21.29
N ASP A 413 -16.15 -0.54 -21.38
CA ASP A 413 -16.00 0.36 -22.52
C ASP A 413 -14.56 0.91 -22.61
N ASP A 414 -13.92 1.13 -21.47
CA ASP A 414 -12.51 1.51 -21.38
C ASP A 414 -11.59 0.39 -21.88
N ALA A 415 -11.82 -0.87 -21.47
CA ALA A 415 -11.05 -2.00 -21.97
C ALA A 415 -11.26 -2.21 -23.49
N LEU A 416 -12.49 -2.04 -23.99
CA LEU A 416 -12.79 -2.08 -25.43
C LEU A 416 -12.05 -0.96 -26.19
N SER A 417 -12.00 0.24 -25.62
CA SER A 417 -11.29 1.39 -26.20
C SER A 417 -9.78 1.14 -26.24
N ALA A 418 -9.20 0.59 -25.16
CA ALA A 418 -7.79 0.21 -25.11
C ALA A 418 -7.46 -0.86 -26.17
N ILE A 419 -8.28 -1.90 -26.32
CA ILE A 419 -8.08 -2.93 -27.35
C ILE A 419 -8.15 -2.31 -28.76
N SER A 420 -9.13 -1.42 -29.01
CA SER A 420 -9.23 -0.71 -30.28
C SER A 420 -7.98 0.13 -30.56
N TRP A 421 -7.48 0.85 -29.55
CA TRP A 421 -6.26 1.63 -29.66
C TRP A 421 -5.05 0.76 -29.97
N ILE A 422 -4.89 -0.38 -29.26
CA ILE A 422 -3.79 -1.33 -29.47
C ILE A 422 -3.81 -1.87 -30.90
N LYS A 423 -4.98 -2.30 -31.39
CA LYS A 423 -5.13 -2.76 -32.79
C LYS A 423 -4.81 -1.66 -33.80
N GLY A 424 -5.19 -0.41 -33.51
CA GLY A 424 -4.85 0.75 -34.34
C GLY A 424 -3.35 1.07 -34.39
N HIS A 425 -2.59 0.68 -33.36
CA HIS A 425 -1.14 0.87 -33.26
C HIS A 425 -0.36 -0.42 -33.54
N ALA A 426 -0.97 -1.37 -34.24
CA ALA A 426 -0.39 -2.70 -34.42
C ALA A 426 1.01 -2.66 -35.07
N THR A 427 1.22 -1.76 -36.02
CA THR A 427 2.52 -1.57 -36.70
C THR A 427 3.58 -0.96 -35.78
N THR A 428 3.21 -0.11 -34.82
CA THR A 428 4.16 0.51 -33.88
C THR A 428 4.77 -0.51 -32.92
N PHE A 429 3.99 -1.53 -32.54
CA PHE A 429 4.40 -2.53 -31.54
C PHE A 429 4.76 -3.89 -32.14
N ASP A 430 4.81 -3.99 -33.47
CA ASP A 430 5.02 -5.22 -34.23
C ASP A 430 4.04 -6.35 -33.85
N ILE A 431 2.78 -6.00 -33.58
CA ILE A 431 1.74 -6.97 -33.21
C ILE A 431 0.84 -7.33 -34.38
N ASP A 432 0.27 -8.52 -34.32
CA ASP A 432 -0.85 -8.95 -35.16
C ASP A 432 -2.19 -8.53 -34.49
N PRO A 433 -2.99 -7.63 -35.10
CA PRO A 433 -4.24 -7.15 -34.50
C PRO A 433 -5.33 -8.23 -34.40
N ASP A 434 -5.16 -9.38 -35.05
CA ASP A 434 -6.06 -10.53 -34.95
C ASP A 434 -5.63 -11.51 -33.85
N ARG A 435 -4.45 -11.31 -33.24
CA ARG A 435 -3.89 -12.18 -32.18
C ARG A 435 -3.82 -11.46 -30.83
N VAL A 436 -4.93 -10.87 -30.40
CA VAL A 436 -5.05 -10.17 -29.11
C VAL A 436 -5.67 -11.09 -28.05
N MET A 437 -4.98 -11.28 -26.93
CA MET A 437 -5.40 -12.07 -25.78
C MET A 437 -5.59 -11.17 -24.55
N LEU A 438 -6.45 -11.58 -23.61
CA LEU A 438 -6.65 -10.88 -22.33
C LEU A 438 -6.17 -11.72 -21.15
N LEU A 439 -5.59 -11.06 -20.14
CA LEU A 439 -5.35 -11.59 -18.80
C LEU A 439 -5.94 -10.62 -17.78
N GLY A 440 -6.98 -11.04 -17.06
CA GLY A 440 -7.64 -10.23 -16.05
C GLY A 440 -7.54 -10.83 -14.65
N SER A 441 -7.45 -9.98 -13.64
CA SER A 441 -7.39 -10.37 -12.22
C SER A 441 -8.59 -9.84 -11.43
N SER A 442 -9.31 -10.69 -10.71
CA SER A 442 -10.43 -10.29 -9.84
C SER A 442 -11.48 -9.45 -10.58
N ALA A 443 -11.67 -8.19 -10.21
CA ALA A 443 -12.45 -7.18 -10.95
C ALA A 443 -12.03 -7.06 -12.43
N GLY A 444 -10.74 -7.00 -12.72
CA GLY A 444 -10.19 -7.06 -14.08
C GLY A 444 -10.46 -8.37 -14.80
N GLY A 445 -10.58 -9.47 -14.06
CA GLY A 445 -11.05 -10.76 -14.58
C GLY A 445 -12.50 -10.71 -15.04
N GLN A 446 -13.36 -10.00 -14.30
CA GLN A 446 -14.74 -9.72 -14.72
C GLN A 446 -14.77 -8.84 -15.97
N ILE A 447 -13.94 -7.79 -16.03
CA ILE A 447 -13.88 -6.90 -17.21
C ILE A 447 -13.41 -7.69 -18.44
N ALA A 448 -12.32 -8.46 -18.31
CA ALA A 448 -11.77 -9.27 -19.41
C ALA A 448 -12.78 -10.30 -19.91
N ALA A 449 -13.46 -11.01 -18.99
CA ALA A 449 -14.50 -11.96 -19.36
C ALA A 449 -15.70 -11.26 -20.01
N SER A 450 -16.09 -10.08 -19.53
CA SER A 450 -17.17 -9.29 -20.14
C SER A 450 -16.82 -8.87 -21.56
N VAL A 451 -15.58 -8.43 -21.84
CA VAL A 451 -15.12 -8.17 -23.22
C VAL A 451 -15.20 -9.44 -24.08
N GLY A 452 -14.85 -10.59 -23.52
CA GLY A 452 -14.90 -11.89 -24.19
C GLY A 452 -16.30 -12.40 -24.52
N THR A 453 -17.34 -11.93 -23.83
CA THR A 453 -18.74 -12.33 -24.08
C THR A 453 -19.62 -11.25 -24.69
N TYR A 454 -19.24 -9.97 -24.59
CA TYR A 454 -20.12 -8.87 -24.99
C TYR A 454 -20.22 -8.75 -26.52
N GLY A 455 -21.39 -9.04 -27.09
CA GLY A 455 -21.60 -9.10 -28.53
C GLY A 455 -20.90 -10.32 -29.14
N THR A 456 -19.99 -10.12 -30.10
CA THR A 456 -19.16 -11.20 -30.67
C THR A 456 -17.75 -11.11 -30.10
N GLY A 457 -17.45 -11.83 -29.01
CA GLY A 457 -16.14 -11.76 -28.35
C GLY A 457 -14.96 -12.05 -29.27
N THR A 458 -15.09 -13.07 -30.12
CA THR A 458 -14.06 -13.50 -31.08
C THR A 458 -13.71 -12.46 -32.15
N SER A 459 -14.54 -11.46 -32.40
CA SER A 459 -14.18 -10.36 -33.31
C SER A 459 -13.17 -9.39 -32.68
N ARG A 460 -12.99 -9.45 -31.36
CA ARG A 460 -12.14 -8.52 -30.59
C ARG A 460 -10.90 -9.21 -30.07
N VAL A 461 -11.05 -10.38 -29.46
CA VAL A 461 -9.97 -11.10 -28.78
C VAL A 461 -10.02 -12.60 -29.07
N ARG A 462 -8.86 -13.26 -29.07
CA ARG A 462 -8.71 -14.69 -29.37
C ARG A 462 -8.91 -15.59 -28.15
N GLY A 463 -8.77 -15.04 -26.95
CA GLY A 463 -8.99 -15.76 -25.71
C GLY A 463 -8.82 -14.89 -24.48
N VAL A 464 -9.41 -15.36 -23.38
CA VAL A 464 -9.40 -14.67 -22.09
C VAL A 464 -8.88 -15.61 -21.00
N VAL A 465 -7.84 -15.18 -20.29
CA VAL A 465 -7.44 -15.78 -19.02
C VAL A 465 -7.97 -14.91 -17.89
N ALA A 466 -8.70 -15.49 -16.96
CA ALA A 466 -9.26 -14.77 -15.82
C ALA A 466 -8.89 -15.44 -14.51
N LEU A 467 -8.14 -14.71 -13.68
CA LEU A 467 -7.68 -15.12 -12.35
C LEU A 467 -8.68 -14.63 -11.32
N SER A 468 -9.30 -15.55 -10.58
CA SER A 468 -10.34 -15.28 -9.59
C SER A 468 -11.43 -14.29 -10.01
N PRO A 469 -12.02 -14.39 -11.22
CA PRO A 469 -12.91 -13.35 -11.73
C PRO A 469 -14.17 -13.20 -10.90
N VAL A 470 -14.56 -11.95 -10.63
CA VAL A 470 -15.87 -11.62 -10.05
C VAL A 470 -16.95 -11.68 -11.14
N ALA A 471 -17.15 -12.84 -11.77
CA ALA A 471 -17.99 -12.99 -12.97
C ALA A 471 -19.48 -12.60 -12.79
N SER A 472 -19.92 -12.38 -11.56
CA SER A 472 -21.26 -11.92 -11.22
C SER A 472 -21.18 -10.96 -10.03
N PRO A 473 -21.09 -9.64 -10.27
CA PRO A 473 -21.13 -8.65 -9.19
C PRO A 473 -22.39 -8.79 -8.31
N TYR A 474 -23.51 -9.21 -8.90
CA TYR A 474 -24.75 -9.47 -8.15
C TYR A 474 -24.63 -10.66 -7.18
N ARG A 475 -23.86 -11.70 -7.54
CA ARG A 475 -23.55 -12.80 -6.61
C ARG A 475 -22.67 -12.30 -5.46
N SER A 476 -21.61 -11.56 -5.76
CA SER A 476 -20.75 -11.03 -4.70
C SER A 476 -21.48 -10.07 -3.77
N TYR A 477 -22.45 -9.30 -4.30
CA TYR A 477 -23.36 -8.53 -3.46
C TYR A 477 -24.11 -9.42 -2.45
N LYS A 478 -24.75 -10.49 -2.93
CA LYS A 478 -25.47 -11.43 -2.06
C LYS A 478 -24.56 -12.13 -1.06
N ASP A 479 -23.36 -12.53 -1.48
CA ASP A 479 -22.42 -13.25 -0.64
C ASP A 479 -21.91 -12.35 0.50
N GLY A 480 -21.55 -11.10 0.19
CA GLY A 480 -21.16 -10.12 1.20
C GLY A 480 -22.29 -9.63 2.12
N ASP A 481 -23.55 -9.85 1.76
CA ASP A 481 -24.72 -9.47 2.57
C ASP A 481 -25.14 -10.54 3.59
N LYS A 482 -24.56 -11.75 3.50
CA LYS A 482 -24.86 -12.83 4.45
C LYS A 482 -24.33 -12.52 5.84
N ALA A 483 -25.10 -12.95 6.85
CA ALA A 483 -24.60 -13.03 8.22
C ALA A 483 -23.34 -13.93 8.26
N GLY A 484 -22.23 -13.37 8.74
CA GLY A 484 -20.94 -14.07 8.81
C GLY A 484 -20.03 -13.90 7.58
N ALA A 485 -20.40 -13.06 6.60
CA ALA A 485 -19.48 -12.70 5.52
C ALA A 485 -18.14 -12.17 6.09
N THR A 486 -17.05 -12.39 5.37
CA THR A 486 -15.73 -11.84 5.69
C THR A 486 -15.67 -10.34 5.38
N ALA A 487 -14.61 -9.67 5.83
CA ALA A 487 -14.38 -8.27 5.47
C ALA A 487 -14.21 -8.08 3.95
N SER A 488 -13.48 -8.99 3.29
CA SER A 488 -13.24 -8.95 1.85
C SER A 488 -14.52 -9.17 1.03
N GLU A 489 -15.41 -10.07 1.47
CA GLU A 489 -16.73 -10.26 0.83
C GLU A 489 -17.63 -9.03 0.99
N ARG A 490 -17.64 -8.40 2.17
CA ARG A 490 -18.35 -7.12 2.39
C ARG A 490 -17.78 -5.99 1.53
N LYS A 491 -16.45 -5.85 1.47
CA LYS A 491 -15.78 -4.88 0.57
C LYS A 491 -16.19 -5.13 -0.88
N LEU A 492 -16.30 -6.39 -1.29
CA LEU A 492 -16.74 -6.73 -2.64
C LEU A 492 -18.21 -6.38 -2.89
N ARG A 493 -19.10 -6.63 -1.93
CA ARG A 493 -20.51 -6.21 -2.01
C ARG A 493 -20.64 -4.69 -2.18
N ASP A 494 -19.94 -3.93 -1.35
CA ASP A 494 -20.01 -2.47 -1.35
C ASP A 494 -19.50 -1.91 -2.68
N ASN A 495 -18.36 -2.42 -3.16
CA ASN A 495 -17.81 -2.02 -4.45
C ASN A 495 -18.61 -2.50 -5.66
N SER A 496 -19.31 -3.62 -5.54
CA SER A 496 -20.28 -4.05 -6.57
C SER A 496 -21.47 -3.06 -6.63
N THR A 497 -21.87 -2.50 -5.48
CA THR A 497 -22.93 -1.49 -5.41
C THR A 497 -22.47 -0.16 -6.02
N LEU A 498 -21.24 0.28 -5.73
CA LEU A 498 -20.64 1.46 -6.36
C LEU A 498 -20.48 1.27 -7.88
N LEU A 499 -20.02 0.09 -8.31
CA LEU A 499 -19.91 -0.27 -9.72
C LEU A 499 -21.27 -0.12 -10.43
N ALA A 500 -22.36 -0.61 -9.83
CA ALA A 500 -23.69 -0.45 -10.38
C ALA A 500 -24.27 0.98 -10.21
N GLY A 501 -23.71 1.78 -9.30
CA GLY A 501 -24.23 3.08 -8.90
C GLY A 501 -25.54 3.02 -8.11
N CYS A 502 -25.94 1.85 -7.61
CA CYS A 502 -27.23 1.65 -6.93
C CYS A 502 -27.37 0.29 -6.21
N HIS A 503 -28.12 0.31 -5.10
CA HIS A 503 -29.12 -0.70 -4.69
C HIS A 503 -29.61 -1.75 -5.70
N PRO A 504 -29.28 -3.07 -5.72
CA PRO A 504 -29.96 -3.97 -6.64
C PRO A 504 -31.45 -4.05 -6.31
N THR A 505 -32.29 -3.54 -7.22
CA THR A 505 -33.76 -3.53 -7.09
C THR A 505 -34.40 -3.71 -8.46
N THR A 506 -35.47 -4.50 -8.54
CA THR A 506 -36.26 -4.65 -9.78
C THR A 506 -37.25 -3.51 -9.98
N ALA A 507 -37.43 -2.63 -8.99
CA ALA A 507 -38.31 -1.47 -9.10
C ALA A 507 -37.70 -0.32 -9.93
N ASP A 508 -36.37 -0.25 -10.02
CA ASP A 508 -35.65 0.67 -10.91
C ASP A 508 -35.04 -0.11 -12.07
N ALA A 509 -35.66 0.01 -13.25
CA ALA A 509 -35.25 -0.69 -14.46
C ALA A 509 -33.83 -0.31 -14.93
N ALA A 510 -33.41 0.94 -14.75
CA ALA A 510 -32.09 1.40 -15.18
C ALA A 510 -31.00 0.84 -14.25
N CYS A 511 -31.27 0.84 -12.95
CA CYS A 511 -30.41 0.20 -11.97
C CYS A 511 -30.31 -1.31 -12.20
N TRP A 512 -31.45 -1.99 -12.34
CA TRP A 512 -31.48 -3.43 -12.59
C TRP A 512 -30.75 -3.81 -13.87
N SER A 513 -30.92 -3.02 -14.93
CA SER A 513 -30.21 -3.21 -16.19
C SER A 513 -28.69 -3.22 -15.99
N ARG A 514 -28.13 -2.25 -15.24
CA ARG A 514 -26.68 -2.23 -14.94
C ARG A 514 -26.22 -3.47 -14.16
N TRP A 515 -26.98 -3.89 -13.14
CA TRP A 515 -26.69 -5.12 -12.42
C TRP A 515 -26.69 -6.33 -13.35
N THR A 516 -27.72 -6.47 -14.20
CA THR A 516 -27.82 -7.59 -15.14
C THR A 516 -26.73 -7.55 -16.23
N ASP A 517 -26.37 -6.37 -16.71
CA ASP A 517 -25.33 -6.17 -17.72
C ASP A 517 -23.93 -6.47 -17.18
N SER A 518 -23.69 -6.24 -15.88
CA SER A 518 -22.41 -6.52 -15.23
C SER A 518 -22.14 -8.02 -14.99
N VAL A 519 -23.19 -8.86 -15.05
CA VAL A 519 -23.08 -10.31 -14.86
C VAL A 519 -22.69 -10.98 -16.19
N VAL A 520 -21.46 -11.47 -16.27
CA VAL A 520 -20.84 -11.92 -17.53
C VAL A 520 -21.65 -13.01 -18.22
N LYS A 521 -22.15 -14.00 -17.46
CA LYS A 521 -22.90 -15.13 -18.05
C LYS A 521 -24.20 -14.71 -18.77
N ASN A 522 -24.72 -13.52 -18.49
CA ASN A 522 -25.93 -13.02 -19.15
C ASN A 522 -25.69 -12.62 -20.60
N HIS A 523 -24.44 -12.44 -21.01
CA HIS A 523 -24.05 -12.09 -22.38
C HIS A 523 -23.60 -13.28 -23.21
N VAL A 524 -23.52 -14.48 -22.61
CA VAL A 524 -22.85 -15.61 -23.24
C VAL A 524 -23.56 -16.05 -24.53
N SER A 525 -22.79 -16.12 -25.60
CA SER A 525 -23.24 -16.43 -26.96
C SER A 525 -22.28 -17.40 -27.67
N ARG A 526 -22.66 -17.91 -28.84
CA ARG A 526 -21.79 -18.79 -29.65
C ARG A 526 -20.55 -18.10 -30.21
N GLY A 527 -20.55 -16.76 -30.27
CA GLY A 527 -19.47 -15.96 -30.86
C GLY A 527 -18.40 -15.53 -29.85
N ASP A 528 -18.47 -16.00 -28.62
CA ASP A 528 -17.61 -15.56 -27.52
C ASP A 528 -16.20 -16.15 -27.61
N ALA A 529 -15.24 -15.44 -27.04
CA ALA A 529 -13.86 -15.90 -26.99
C ALA A 529 -13.71 -17.09 -26.01
N PRO A 530 -12.87 -18.09 -26.33
CA PRO A 530 -12.57 -19.17 -25.40
C PRO A 530 -11.92 -18.63 -24.12
N MET A 531 -12.20 -19.27 -22.99
CA MET A 531 -11.76 -18.78 -21.68
C MET A 531 -10.99 -19.83 -20.87
N PHE A 532 -9.97 -19.36 -20.16
CA PHE A 532 -9.33 -20.09 -19.08
C PHE A 532 -9.58 -19.38 -17.76
N LEU A 533 -10.37 -20.01 -16.90
CA LEU A 533 -10.77 -19.48 -15.60
C LEU A 533 -10.00 -20.20 -14.49
N LEU A 534 -9.29 -19.45 -13.66
CA LEU A 534 -8.47 -19.97 -12.57
C LEU A 534 -9.00 -19.46 -11.22
N HIS A 535 -9.08 -20.32 -10.21
CA HIS A 535 -9.39 -19.95 -8.83
C HIS A 535 -8.59 -20.80 -7.85
N SER A 536 -8.36 -20.32 -6.62
CA SER A 536 -7.99 -21.22 -5.51
C SER A 536 -9.26 -21.74 -4.81
N LYS A 537 -9.13 -22.84 -4.08
CA LYS A 537 -10.25 -23.47 -3.36
C LYS A 537 -10.73 -22.62 -2.17
N GLY A 538 -9.82 -21.92 -1.50
CA GLY A 538 -10.07 -21.06 -0.33
C GLY A 538 -10.25 -19.58 -0.66
N ASP A 539 -10.42 -19.23 -1.94
CA ASP A 539 -10.59 -17.86 -2.39
C ASP A 539 -11.86 -17.21 -1.78
N PHE A 540 -11.75 -15.95 -1.32
CA PHE A 540 -12.89 -15.19 -0.82
C PHE A 540 -13.88 -14.81 -1.94
N VAL A 541 -13.43 -14.78 -3.20
CA VAL A 541 -14.31 -14.83 -4.37
C VAL A 541 -14.52 -16.30 -4.71
N PRO A 542 -15.70 -16.88 -4.45
CA PRO A 542 -15.85 -18.31 -4.57
C PRO A 542 -15.69 -18.76 -6.02
N SER A 543 -15.03 -19.91 -6.24
CA SER A 543 -14.84 -20.51 -7.58
C SER A 543 -16.15 -20.79 -8.34
N THR A 544 -17.31 -20.73 -7.66
CA THR A 544 -18.65 -20.76 -8.28
C THR A 544 -18.87 -19.63 -9.29
N HIS A 545 -18.20 -18.49 -9.15
CA HIS A 545 -18.20 -17.44 -10.18
C HIS A 545 -17.68 -17.98 -11.52
N SER A 546 -16.55 -18.68 -11.49
CA SER A 546 -15.96 -19.29 -12.69
C SER A 546 -16.72 -20.53 -13.14
N ALA A 547 -17.23 -21.35 -12.22
CA ALA A 547 -17.99 -22.55 -12.57
C ALA A 547 -19.28 -22.21 -13.34
N ASP A 548 -20.05 -21.23 -12.85
CA ASP A 548 -21.28 -20.77 -13.51
C ASP A 548 -21.01 -20.21 -14.91
N LEU A 549 -19.97 -19.39 -15.05
CA LEU A 549 -19.59 -18.82 -16.34
C LEU A 549 -19.13 -19.91 -17.31
N CYS A 550 -18.30 -20.84 -16.85
CA CYS A 550 -17.80 -21.94 -17.67
C CYS A 550 -18.92 -22.87 -18.15
N ALA A 551 -19.91 -23.13 -17.29
CA ALA A 551 -21.09 -23.90 -17.67
C ALA A 551 -21.91 -23.19 -18.76
N ALA A 552 -22.12 -21.88 -18.63
CA ALA A 552 -22.82 -21.08 -19.65
C ALA A 552 -22.08 -21.09 -21.01
N LEU A 553 -20.76 -20.91 -21.00
CA LEU A 553 -19.93 -20.96 -22.22
C LEU A 553 -20.03 -22.34 -22.90
N LYS A 554 -19.94 -23.42 -22.13
CA LYS A 554 -20.06 -24.79 -22.65
C LYS A 554 -21.44 -25.10 -23.21
N ASP A 555 -22.52 -24.57 -22.60
CA ASP A 555 -23.88 -24.66 -23.17
C ASP A 555 -23.95 -24.05 -24.57
N LYS A 556 -23.29 -22.91 -24.78
CA LYS A 556 -23.16 -22.26 -26.10
C LYS A 556 -22.04 -22.81 -26.98
N LYS A 557 -21.42 -23.93 -26.60
CA LYS A 557 -20.34 -24.58 -27.36
C LYS A 557 -19.08 -23.71 -27.52
N VAL A 558 -18.84 -22.80 -26.58
CA VAL A 558 -17.61 -22.02 -26.48
C VAL A 558 -16.61 -22.76 -25.59
N GLY A 559 -15.34 -22.75 -25.98
CA GLY A 559 -14.28 -23.41 -25.22
C GLY A 559 -14.11 -22.77 -23.84
N CYS A 560 -14.18 -23.58 -22.78
CA CYS A 560 -13.87 -23.12 -21.43
C CYS A 560 -13.06 -24.15 -20.65
N THR A 561 -11.91 -23.72 -20.15
CA THR A 561 -11.09 -24.44 -19.18
C THR A 561 -11.31 -23.82 -17.79
N LEU A 562 -11.67 -24.63 -16.80
CA LEU A 562 -11.77 -24.22 -15.41
C LEU A 562 -10.75 -25.03 -14.62
N ASP A 563 -9.90 -24.34 -13.87
CA ASP A 563 -8.94 -24.98 -12.98
C ASP A 563 -9.02 -24.35 -11.58
N VAL A 564 -9.24 -25.21 -10.59
CA VAL A 564 -9.36 -24.82 -9.18
C VAL A 564 -8.20 -25.45 -8.42
N VAL A 565 -7.24 -24.62 -8.04
CA VAL A 565 -6.03 -25.06 -7.34
C VAL A 565 -6.23 -25.07 -5.83
N GLY A 566 -5.35 -25.78 -5.10
CA GLY A 566 -5.34 -25.72 -3.64
C GLY A 566 -4.91 -24.35 -3.10
N GLY A 567 -5.10 -24.14 -1.80
CA GLY A 567 -4.74 -22.88 -1.12
C GLY A 567 -5.88 -21.84 -1.12
N ASP A 568 -5.53 -20.63 -0.69
CA ASP A 568 -6.40 -19.46 -0.46
C ASP A 568 -5.99 -18.23 -1.29
N GLY A 569 -5.00 -18.38 -2.17
CA GLY A 569 -4.50 -17.30 -3.02
C GLY A 569 -5.59 -16.70 -3.90
N HIS A 570 -5.72 -15.37 -3.89
CA HIS A 570 -6.66 -14.64 -4.73
C HIS A 570 -5.96 -13.97 -5.92
N ALA A 571 -6.53 -14.13 -7.11
CA ALA A 571 -6.20 -13.39 -8.31
C ALA A 571 -4.70 -13.40 -8.66
N GLY A 572 -3.99 -12.26 -8.62
CA GLY A 572 -2.56 -12.19 -8.88
C GLY A 572 -1.70 -13.10 -7.99
N ALA A 573 -2.15 -13.42 -6.77
CA ALA A 573 -1.44 -14.36 -5.89
C ALA A 573 -1.42 -15.79 -6.45
N LEU A 574 -2.38 -16.17 -7.32
CA LEU A 574 -2.38 -17.47 -7.99
C LEU A 574 -1.14 -17.68 -8.87
N LEU A 575 -0.57 -16.59 -9.40
CA LEU A 575 0.65 -16.66 -10.19
C LEU A 575 1.87 -17.13 -9.38
N LYS A 576 1.86 -16.96 -8.05
CA LYS A 576 2.91 -17.45 -7.15
C LYS A 576 2.81 -18.97 -6.92
N THR A 577 1.68 -19.59 -7.27
CA THR A 577 1.51 -21.04 -7.15
C THR A 577 2.34 -21.73 -8.21
N ALA A 578 3.15 -22.70 -7.78
CA ALA A 578 4.07 -23.43 -8.66
C ALA A 578 3.34 -23.97 -9.91
N GLY A 579 3.92 -23.69 -11.09
CA GLY A 579 3.40 -24.15 -12.38
C GLY A 579 2.24 -23.35 -12.98
N VAL A 580 1.61 -22.41 -12.24
CA VAL A 580 0.49 -21.62 -12.77
C VAL A 580 0.92 -20.72 -13.94
N HIS A 581 2.03 -20.00 -13.81
CA HIS A 581 2.58 -19.17 -14.90
C HIS A 581 2.81 -19.98 -16.19
N ALA A 582 3.43 -21.15 -16.07
CA ALA A 582 3.72 -22.01 -17.20
C ALA A 582 2.42 -22.53 -17.84
N LYS A 583 1.44 -22.93 -17.03
CA LYS A 583 0.13 -23.41 -17.49
C LYS A 583 -0.64 -22.33 -18.27
N ILE A 584 -0.65 -21.09 -17.76
CA ILE A 584 -1.27 -19.96 -18.44
C ILE A 584 -0.56 -19.68 -19.77
N LEU A 585 0.78 -19.64 -19.77
CA LEU A 585 1.56 -19.43 -20.98
C LEU A 585 1.26 -20.48 -22.06
N THR A 586 1.23 -21.77 -21.69
CA THR A 586 0.87 -22.85 -22.63
C THR A 586 -0.54 -22.68 -23.18
N TRP A 587 -1.50 -22.28 -22.33
CA TRP A 587 -2.85 -22.01 -22.80
C TRP A 587 -2.89 -20.82 -23.76
N LEU A 588 -2.19 -19.73 -23.47
CA LEU A 588 -2.10 -18.58 -24.38
C LEU A 588 -1.51 -18.98 -25.74
N GLN A 589 -0.38 -19.70 -25.76
CA GLN A 589 0.31 -20.13 -26.98
C GLN A 589 -0.49 -21.10 -27.86
N THR A 590 -1.46 -21.82 -27.28
CA THR A 590 -2.35 -22.72 -28.03
C THR A 590 -3.55 -22.00 -28.64
N HIS A 591 -3.90 -20.82 -28.12
CA HIS A 591 -5.07 -20.04 -28.56
C HIS A 591 -4.69 -18.74 -29.28
N ASP A 592 -3.43 -18.31 -29.22
CA ASP A 592 -2.98 -17.09 -29.87
C ASP A 592 -2.72 -17.26 -31.37
N ARG A 593 -2.76 -18.48 -31.93
CA ARG A 593 -2.41 -18.76 -33.33
C ARG A 593 -3.51 -18.40 -34.33
#